data_AF-A0A948E0G3-F1
#
_entry.id   AF-A0A948E0G3-F1
#
_cell.length_a   1.000
_cell.length_b   1.000
_cell.length_c   1.000
_cell.angle_alpha   90.00
_cell.angle_beta   90.00
_cell.angle_gamma   90.00
#
_symmetry.space_group_name_H-M   'P 1'
#
loop_
_entity.id
_entity.type
_entity.pdbx_description
1 polymer ?
#
loop_
_entity_poly.entity_id
_entity_poly.type
_entity_poly.pdbx_seq_one_letter_code
_entity_poly.pdbx_strand_id
1 'polypeptide(L)'
;MRLPRDMSLLSRGIRSLPVLSDFLIKYLDHYHIDWSKVEIDFGFGRGLQYYTGMIFEIYCYTESLGESQKQVCGGGRYDSLISDLGGSRPVSALGFSFGFERLLLAMPDIPKEPRLDAFVAPIGDEAELCYALEVAHRLRQAGLRTDVGPKGTSPRALAGM
;
A
#
# COMPACT_ATOMS: atom_id res chain seq x y z
N MET A 1 -1.46 28.76 14.80
CA MET A 1 -2.85 29.18 15.10
C MET A 1 -3.72 27.93 14.96
N ARG A 2 -4.24 27.36 16.04
CA ARG A 2 -5.07 26.14 15.96
C ARG A 2 -6.48 26.54 15.48
N LEU A 3 -6.86 26.09 14.28
CA LEU A 3 -8.20 26.31 13.74
C LEU A 3 -9.22 25.36 14.41
N PRO A 4 -10.50 25.76 14.47
CA PRO A 4 -11.56 25.01 15.16
C PRO A 4 -11.91 23.69 14.46
N ARG A 5 -12.34 22.68 15.25
CA ARG A 5 -12.60 21.28 14.85
C ARG A 5 -13.86 21.06 13.98
N ASP A 6 -14.50 22.12 13.50
CA ASP A 6 -15.68 21.99 12.64
C ASP A 6 -15.26 21.77 11.18
N MET A 7 -15.24 20.50 10.76
CA MET A 7 -14.82 20.07 9.42
C MET A 7 -15.81 20.47 8.30
N SER A 8 -17.04 20.87 8.65
CA SER A 8 -18.04 21.33 7.66
C SER A 8 -17.78 22.76 7.18
N LEU A 9 -17.23 23.60 8.06
CA LEU A 9 -16.81 24.97 7.76
C LEU A 9 -15.46 24.99 7.03
N LEU A 10 -14.56 24.05 7.35
CA LEU A 10 -13.29 23.87 6.63
C LEU A 10 -13.52 23.46 5.18
N SER A 11 -14.37 22.47 4.90
CA SER A 11 -14.64 22.04 3.51
C SER A 11 -15.28 23.14 2.65
N ARG A 12 -16.16 23.97 3.22
CA ARG A 12 -16.73 25.15 2.53
C ARG A 12 -15.74 26.32 2.42
N GLY A 13 -14.96 26.59 3.47
CA GLY A 13 -13.96 27.66 3.51
C GLY A 13 -12.77 27.38 2.59
N ILE A 14 -12.29 26.14 2.55
CA ILE A 14 -11.19 25.67 1.70
C ILE A 14 -11.55 25.82 0.22
N ARG A 15 -12.78 25.48 -0.18
CA ARG A 15 -13.26 25.66 -1.56
C ARG A 15 -13.37 27.14 -1.97
N SER A 16 -13.43 28.05 -1.00
CA SER A 16 -13.51 29.50 -1.24
C SER A 16 -12.16 30.22 -1.20
N LEU A 17 -11.06 29.50 -0.90
CA LEU A 17 -9.73 30.08 -0.88
C LEU A 17 -9.24 30.29 -2.32
N PRO A 18 -9.02 31.55 -2.77
CA PRO A 18 -8.54 31.83 -4.12
C PRO A 18 -7.13 31.28 -4.41
N VAL A 19 -6.42 30.85 -3.35
CA VAL A 19 -5.05 30.32 -3.39
C VAL A 19 -5.01 28.86 -3.81
N LEU A 20 -6.12 28.11 -3.64
CA LEU A 20 -6.24 26.80 -4.26
C LEU A 20 -6.52 26.99 -5.73
N SER A 21 -5.73 26.34 -6.59
CA SER A 21 -6.02 26.34 -8.00
C SER A 21 -7.35 25.62 -8.23
N ASP A 22 -8.24 26.22 -9.03
CA ASP A 22 -9.46 25.57 -9.53
C ASP A 22 -9.14 24.18 -10.12
N PHE A 23 -7.92 24.02 -10.64
CA PHE A 23 -7.37 22.76 -11.11
C PHE A 23 -7.28 21.70 -10.02
N LEU A 24 -6.72 21.98 -8.83
CA LEU A 24 -6.58 20.97 -7.77
C LEU A 24 -7.95 20.47 -7.31
N ILE A 25 -8.89 21.40 -7.07
CA ILE A 25 -10.26 21.07 -6.68
C ILE A 25 -10.90 20.19 -7.75
N LYS A 26 -10.82 20.60 -9.02
CA LYS A 26 -11.34 19.85 -10.16
C LYS A 26 -10.76 18.44 -10.26
N TYR A 27 -9.45 18.28 -10.06
CA TYR A 27 -8.82 16.96 -10.14
C TYR A 27 -9.19 16.07 -8.95
N LEU A 28 -9.21 16.59 -7.72
CA LEU A 28 -9.64 15.81 -6.55
C LEU A 28 -11.10 15.36 -6.67
N ASP A 29 -11.98 16.23 -7.17
CA ASP A 29 -13.38 15.88 -7.45
C ASP A 29 -13.49 14.82 -8.56
N HIS A 30 -12.70 14.96 -9.63
CA HIS A 30 -12.67 14.00 -10.74
C HIS A 30 -12.23 12.60 -10.30
N TYR A 31 -11.27 12.51 -9.38
CA TYR A 31 -10.82 11.25 -8.78
C TYR A 31 -11.69 10.78 -7.61
N HIS A 32 -12.81 11.47 -7.33
CA HIS A 32 -13.73 11.14 -6.25
C HIS A 32 -13.07 11.05 -4.88
N ILE A 33 -12.08 11.91 -4.62
CA ILE A 33 -11.43 11.99 -3.32
C ILE A 33 -12.38 12.63 -2.31
N ASP A 34 -12.57 11.96 -1.19
CA ASP A 34 -13.37 12.46 -0.08
C ASP A 34 -12.68 13.67 0.57
N TRP A 35 -13.30 14.84 0.46
CA TRP A 35 -12.81 16.09 1.01
C TRP A 35 -12.66 16.09 2.53
N SER A 36 -13.37 15.22 3.25
CA SER A 36 -13.17 15.08 4.70
C SER A 36 -11.79 14.51 5.06
N LYS A 37 -11.10 13.89 4.08
CA LYS A 37 -9.76 13.32 4.22
C LYS A 37 -8.65 14.23 3.72
N VAL A 38 -8.99 15.43 3.26
CA VAL A 38 -8.04 16.41 2.74
C VAL A 38 -7.92 17.56 3.73
N GLU A 39 -6.71 17.76 4.26
CA GLU A 39 -6.36 18.90 5.08
C GLU A 39 -5.38 19.80 4.33
N ILE A 40 -5.60 21.12 4.41
CA ILE A 40 -4.73 22.11 3.79
C ILE A 40 -4.13 22.96 4.90
N ASP A 41 -2.83 22.84 5.04
CA ASP A 41 -2.06 23.54 6.05
C ASP A 41 -1.04 24.48 5.40
N PHE A 42 -1.21 25.79 5.63
CA PHE A 42 -0.29 26.83 5.14
C PHE A 42 0.97 26.99 6.00
N GLY A 43 0.97 26.43 7.20
CA GLY A 43 2.16 26.34 8.07
C GLY A 43 3.00 25.10 7.78
N PHE A 44 2.57 24.23 6.87
CA PHE A 44 3.25 23.00 6.54
C PHE A 44 4.53 23.26 5.76
N GLY A 45 5.63 22.67 6.24
CA GLY A 45 6.93 22.69 5.59
C GLY A 45 7.63 21.37 5.80
N ARG A 46 8.25 20.84 4.75
CA ARG A 46 9.13 19.66 4.86
C ARG A 46 10.56 20.11 5.16
N GLY A 47 11.33 19.25 5.84
CA GLY A 47 12.74 19.50 6.15
C GLY A 47 13.71 19.45 4.96
N LEU A 48 13.22 19.49 3.73
CA LEU A 48 14.01 19.38 2.50
C LEU A 48 13.80 20.63 1.65
N GLN A 49 14.88 21.35 1.36
CA GLN A 49 14.82 22.65 0.71
C GLN A 49 14.61 22.59 -0.82
N TYR A 50 14.61 21.40 -1.43
CA TYR A 50 14.51 21.24 -2.88
C TYR A 50 13.09 21.38 -3.45
N TYR A 51 12.06 21.45 -2.60
CA TYR A 51 10.69 21.61 -3.07
C TYR A 51 10.45 23.04 -3.54
N THR A 52 9.92 23.20 -4.76
CA THR A 52 9.71 24.49 -5.41
C THR A 52 8.23 24.88 -5.51
N GLY A 53 7.32 24.03 -5.02
CA GLY A 53 5.88 24.26 -5.13
C GLY A 53 5.09 23.47 -4.09
N MET A 54 3.94 22.92 -4.49
CA MET A 54 3.09 22.12 -3.61
C MET A 54 3.88 20.94 -3.02
N ILE A 55 3.71 20.76 -1.71
CA ILE A 55 4.17 19.60 -0.95
C ILE A 55 2.95 18.93 -0.32
N PHE A 56 3.02 17.62 -0.15
CA PHE A 56 1.93 16.84 0.44
C PHE A 56 2.46 15.64 1.21
N GLU A 57 1.61 15.13 2.09
CA GLU A 57 1.83 13.93 2.87
C GLU A 57 0.55 13.10 2.87
N ILE A 58 0.70 11.78 2.94
CA ILE A 58 -0.42 10.86 3.12
C ILE A 58 -0.25 10.19 4.47
N TYR A 59 -1.31 10.26 5.26
CA TYR A 59 -1.38 9.68 6.59
C TYR A 59 -2.31 8.46 6.58
N CYS A 60 -1.91 7.41 7.27
CA CYS A 60 -2.72 6.23 7.55
C CYS A 60 -2.97 6.14 9.05
N TYR A 61 -4.26 6.07 9.42
CA TYR A 61 -4.71 5.98 10.81
C TYR A 61 -5.16 4.54 11.06
N THR A 62 -4.21 3.70 11.45
CA THR A 62 -4.45 2.32 11.89
C THR A 62 -3.77 2.11 13.23
N GLU A 63 -4.35 1.25 14.06
CA GLU A 63 -3.81 0.93 15.39
C GLU A 63 -2.38 0.40 15.31
N SER A 64 -2.04 -0.31 14.22
CA SER A 64 -0.72 -0.90 14.00
C SER A 64 0.42 0.10 13.75
N LEU A 65 0.11 1.32 13.29
CA LEU A 65 1.13 2.35 13.01
C LEU A 65 1.47 3.21 14.23
N GLY A 66 0.77 3.04 15.36
CA GLY A 66 0.98 3.86 16.55
C GLY A 66 0.69 5.35 16.33
N GLU A 67 0.65 6.12 17.43
CA GLU A 67 0.20 7.51 17.37
C GLU A 67 1.18 8.46 16.62
N SER A 68 2.47 8.10 16.54
CA SER A 68 3.55 8.96 16.04
C SER A 68 4.12 8.58 14.66
N GLN A 69 3.68 7.48 14.03
CA GLN A 69 4.20 7.03 12.73
C GLN A 69 3.14 6.98 11.63
N LYS A 70 2.13 7.85 11.72
CA LYS A 70 0.97 7.84 10.81
C LYS A 70 1.31 8.23 9.37
N GLN A 71 2.40 8.95 9.14
CA GLN A 71 2.80 9.36 7.79
C GLN A 71 3.35 8.17 6.99
N VAL A 72 2.66 7.79 5.91
CA VAL A 72 3.07 6.68 5.04
C VAL A 72 3.64 7.14 3.70
N CYS A 73 3.33 8.37 3.27
CA CYS A 73 3.82 8.95 2.02
C CYS A 73 4.22 10.41 2.22
N GLY A 74 5.20 10.86 1.43
CA GLY A 74 5.55 12.27 1.29
C GLY A 74 5.96 12.59 -0.13
N GLY A 75 5.62 13.78 -0.60
CA GLY A 75 5.97 14.20 -1.95
C GLY A 75 5.74 15.68 -2.22
N GLY A 76 5.97 16.07 -3.45
CA GLY A 76 5.78 17.43 -3.91
C GLY A 76 6.46 17.74 -5.23
N ARG A 77 6.44 19.02 -5.60
CA ARG A 77 7.06 19.56 -6.81
C ARG A 77 8.47 20.07 -6.56
N TYR A 78 9.43 19.73 -7.42
CA TYR A 78 10.85 20.04 -7.24
C TYR A 78 11.55 20.39 -8.57
N ASP A 79 11.15 21.50 -9.17
CA ASP A 79 11.57 21.87 -10.53
C ASP A 79 13.05 22.30 -10.63
N SER A 80 13.66 22.76 -9.53
CA SER A 80 15.06 23.21 -9.50
C SER A 80 16.05 22.09 -9.20
N LEU A 81 15.60 20.93 -8.71
CA LEU A 81 16.49 19.89 -8.18
C LEU A 81 17.57 19.45 -9.18
N ILE A 82 17.21 19.29 -10.45
CA ILE A 82 18.17 18.87 -11.48
C ILE A 82 19.22 19.96 -11.74
N SER A 83 18.84 21.24 -11.78
CA SER A 83 19.80 22.33 -11.93
C SER A 83 20.68 22.51 -10.70
N ASP A 84 20.12 22.33 -9.51
CA ASP A 84 20.85 22.43 -8.24
C ASP A 84 21.95 21.34 -8.12
N LEU A 85 21.77 20.22 -8.83
CA LEU A 85 22.73 19.11 -8.94
C LEU A 85 23.67 19.20 -10.16
N GLY A 86 23.74 20.35 -10.85
CA GLY A 86 24.65 20.58 -11.98
C GLY A 86 24.06 20.32 -13.37
N GLY A 87 22.75 20.14 -13.46
CA GLY A 87 22.04 20.11 -14.74
C GLY A 87 22.05 21.47 -15.44
N SER A 88 22.00 21.48 -16.77
CA SER A 88 22.11 22.70 -17.57
C SER A 88 20.89 23.63 -17.47
N ARG A 89 19.75 23.14 -16.99
CA ARG A 89 18.52 23.92 -16.81
C ARG A 89 17.60 23.29 -15.76
N PRO A 90 16.70 24.09 -15.14
CA PRO A 90 15.59 23.55 -14.37
C PRO A 90 14.71 22.64 -15.22
N VAL A 91 14.14 21.61 -14.59
CA VAL A 91 13.27 20.62 -15.24
C VAL A 91 12.05 20.43 -14.37
N SER A 92 10.87 20.68 -14.94
CA SER A 92 9.62 20.49 -14.21
C SER A 92 9.50 19.05 -13.71
N ALA A 93 9.38 18.88 -12.39
CA ALA A 93 9.39 17.57 -11.77
C ALA A 93 8.44 17.51 -10.57
N LEU A 94 7.74 16.39 -10.44
CA LEU A 94 6.92 16.04 -9.30
C LEU A 94 7.14 14.57 -8.95
N GLY A 95 7.00 14.25 -7.69
CA GLY A 95 7.13 12.88 -7.24
C GLY A 95 6.82 12.72 -5.77
N PHE A 96 6.84 11.48 -5.33
CA PHE A 96 6.57 11.09 -3.96
C PHE A 96 7.29 9.78 -3.67
N SER A 97 7.42 9.49 -2.38
CA SER A 97 7.90 8.21 -1.90
C SER A 97 7.04 7.70 -0.75
N PHE A 98 6.96 6.39 -0.65
CA PHE A 98 6.33 5.71 0.48
C PHE A 98 7.39 5.25 1.47
N GLY A 99 7.07 5.33 2.77
CA GLY A 99 7.78 4.57 3.78
C GLY A 99 7.33 3.12 3.70
N PHE A 100 8.10 2.26 3.02
CA PHE A 100 7.70 0.89 2.74
C PHE A 100 7.44 0.08 4.01
N GLU A 101 8.27 0.25 5.03
CA GLU A 101 8.11 -0.39 6.34
C GLU A 101 6.80 0.03 7.01
N ARG A 102 6.43 1.31 6.88
CA ARG A 102 5.16 1.83 7.42
C ARG A 102 3.97 1.29 6.64
N LEU A 103 4.07 1.19 5.32
CA LEU A 103 3.02 0.55 4.52
C LEU A 103 2.80 -0.90 4.94
N LEU A 104 3.87 -1.67 5.13
CA LEU A 104 3.77 -3.07 5.58
C LEU A 104 3.09 -3.18 6.96
N LEU A 105 3.41 -2.28 7.89
CA LEU A 105 2.74 -2.23 9.19
C LEU A 105 1.28 -1.78 9.08
N ALA A 106 0.96 -0.93 8.11
CA ALA A 106 -0.39 -0.41 7.91
C ALA A 106 -1.33 -1.41 7.23
N MET A 107 -0.76 -2.36 6.49
CA MET A 107 -1.53 -3.34 5.76
C MET A 107 -2.25 -4.29 6.74
N PRO A 108 -3.50 -4.68 6.43
CA PRO A 108 -4.14 -5.76 7.16
C PRO A 108 -3.31 -7.05 6.98
N ASP A 109 -3.51 -8.01 7.89
CA ASP A 109 -2.89 -9.33 7.77
C ASP A 109 -3.15 -9.89 6.36
N ILE A 110 -2.07 -10.01 5.57
CA ILE A 110 -2.13 -10.70 4.29
C ILE A 110 -2.43 -12.16 4.64
N PRO A 111 -3.49 -12.78 4.07
CA PRO A 111 -3.80 -14.16 4.38
C PRO A 111 -2.55 -15.03 4.22
N LYS A 112 -2.12 -15.64 5.33
CA LYS A 112 -0.93 -16.49 5.37
C LYS A 112 -1.19 -17.69 4.47
N GLU A 113 -0.43 -17.70 3.38
CA GLU A 113 -0.40 -18.67 2.29
C GLU A 113 -1.74 -18.96 1.59
N PRO A 114 -1.71 -19.21 0.28
CA PRO A 114 -2.86 -19.79 -0.38
C PRO A 114 -3.18 -21.14 0.29
N ARG A 115 -4.33 -21.23 0.98
CA ARG A 115 -4.84 -22.50 1.51
C ARG A 115 -4.83 -23.54 0.38
N LEU A 116 -4.19 -24.68 0.60
CA LEU A 116 -4.26 -25.80 -0.34
C LEU A 116 -5.73 -26.20 -0.51
N ASP A 117 -6.12 -26.45 -1.75
CA ASP A 117 -7.46 -26.98 -2.06
C ASP A 117 -7.46 -28.51 -1.89
N ALA A 118 -6.31 -29.15 -2.01
CA ALA A 118 -6.13 -30.58 -1.76
C ALA A 118 -4.70 -30.91 -1.29
N PHE A 119 -4.57 -31.98 -0.51
CA PHE A 119 -3.28 -32.57 -0.14
C PHE A 119 -3.33 -34.07 -0.44
N VAL A 120 -2.34 -34.58 -1.19
CA VAL A 120 -2.28 -36.00 -1.55
C VAL A 120 -1.28 -36.70 -0.64
N ALA A 121 -1.76 -37.61 0.20
CA ALA A 121 -0.93 -38.39 1.11
C ALA A 121 -0.64 -39.78 0.51
N PRO A 122 0.60 -40.08 0.10
CA PRO A 122 0.96 -41.42 -0.36
C PRO A 122 1.11 -42.37 0.83
N ILE A 123 0.10 -43.23 1.02
CA ILE A 123 0.06 -44.23 2.09
C ILE A 123 0.74 -45.50 1.60
N GLY A 124 2.07 -45.56 1.63
CA GLY A 124 2.78 -46.75 1.17
C GLY A 124 4.20 -46.47 0.74
N ASP A 125 4.63 -47.19 -0.30
CA ASP A 125 5.99 -47.20 -0.79
C ASP A 125 6.19 -46.26 -1.99
N GLU A 126 7.12 -46.61 -2.89
CA GLU A 126 7.43 -45.79 -4.06
C GLU A 126 6.28 -45.78 -5.07
N ALA A 127 5.54 -46.89 -5.20
CA ALA A 127 4.42 -47.00 -6.11
C ALA A 127 3.30 -46.02 -5.73
N GLU A 128 2.97 -45.93 -4.44
CA GLU A 128 1.98 -44.97 -3.95
C GLU A 128 2.45 -43.52 -4.08
N LEU A 129 3.75 -43.25 -3.96
CA LEU A 129 4.31 -41.92 -4.21
C LEU A 129 4.16 -41.54 -5.69
N CYS A 130 4.52 -42.43 -6.62
CA CYS A 130 4.35 -42.19 -8.06
C CYS A 130 2.89 -41.91 -8.40
N TYR A 131 1.97 -42.72 -7.89
CA TYR A 131 0.54 -42.51 -8.11
C TYR A 131 0.04 -41.19 -7.48
N ALA A 132 0.51 -40.85 -6.28
CA ALA A 132 0.16 -39.57 -5.64
C ALA A 132 0.61 -38.35 -6.45
N LEU A 133 1.80 -38.42 -7.08
CA LEU A 133 2.30 -37.38 -7.98
C LEU A 133 1.43 -37.24 -9.24
N GLU A 134 0.97 -38.35 -9.82
CA GLU A 134 0.03 -38.34 -10.97
C GLU A 134 -1.31 -37.71 -10.59
N VAL A 135 -1.86 -38.08 -9.43
CA VAL A 135 -3.10 -37.50 -8.90
C VAL A 135 -2.94 -36.00 -8.67
N ALA A 136 -1.86 -35.57 -8.03
CA ALA A 136 -1.60 -34.16 -7.80
C ALA A 136 -1.42 -33.38 -9.11
N HIS A 137 -0.80 -33.97 -10.12
CA HIS A 137 -0.69 -33.37 -11.45
C HIS A 137 -2.07 -33.12 -12.07
N ARG A 138 -2.98 -34.10 -12.00
CA ARG A 138 -4.35 -33.95 -12.50
C ARG A 138 -5.15 -32.89 -11.75
N LEU A 139 -4.99 -32.83 -10.42
CA LEU A 139 -5.65 -31.81 -9.58
C LEU A 139 -5.12 -30.40 -9.90
N ARG A 140 -3.81 -30.24 -10.10
CA ARG A 140 -3.20 -28.98 -10.55
C ARG A 140 -3.68 -28.57 -11.93
N GLN A 141 -3.82 -29.50 -12.87
CA GLN A 141 -4.40 -29.22 -14.20
C GLN A 141 -5.86 -28.76 -14.12
N ALA A 142 -6.60 -29.20 -13.10
CA ALA A 142 -7.97 -28.74 -12.81
C ALA A 142 -8.02 -27.37 -12.08
N GLY A 143 -6.87 -26.74 -11.84
CA GLY A 143 -6.77 -25.44 -11.16
C GLY A 143 -6.74 -25.51 -9.63
N LEU A 144 -6.65 -26.70 -9.04
CA LEU A 144 -6.56 -26.87 -7.60
C LEU A 144 -5.12 -26.71 -7.12
N ARG A 145 -4.95 -25.95 -6.03
CA ARG A 145 -3.66 -25.79 -5.36
C ARG A 145 -3.40 -27.04 -4.53
N THR A 146 -2.56 -27.92 -5.06
CA THR A 146 -2.34 -29.26 -4.50
C THR A 146 -0.89 -29.51 -4.17
N ASP A 147 -0.65 -30.05 -2.98
CA ASP A 147 0.66 -30.53 -2.54
C ASP A 147 0.65 -32.05 -2.26
N VAL A 148 1.84 -32.65 -2.20
CA VAL A 148 2.03 -34.10 -2.02
C VAL A 148 2.95 -34.34 -0.85
N GLY A 149 2.52 -35.20 0.08
CA GLY A 149 3.34 -35.61 1.21
C GLY A 149 4.51 -36.51 0.80
N PRO A 150 5.56 -36.60 1.63
CA PRO A 150 6.63 -37.58 1.43
C PRO A 150 6.10 -39.02 1.50
N LYS A 151 6.89 -39.98 1.01
CA LYS A 151 6.59 -41.42 1.09
C LYS A 151 6.25 -41.84 2.53
N GLY A 152 5.19 -42.64 2.68
CA GLY A 152 4.72 -43.11 3.98
C GLY A 152 3.95 -42.06 4.80
N THR A 153 3.49 -40.97 4.18
CA THR A 153 2.66 -39.97 4.88
C THR A 153 1.33 -40.59 5.27
N SER A 154 1.08 -40.72 6.58
CA SER A 154 -0.22 -41.16 7.08
C SER A 154 -1.18 -39.97 7.24
N PRO A 155 -2.49 -40.15 7.00
CA PRO A 155 -3.50 -39.12 7.25
C PRO A 155 -3.54 -38.64 8.73
N ARG A 156 -3.11 -39.48 9.68
CA ARG A 156 -3.01 -39.12 11.10
C ARG A 156 -1.89 -38.14 11.41
N ALA A 157 -0.77 -38.21 10.68
CA ALA A 157 0.34 -37.28 10.85
C ALA A 157 -0.01 -35.85 10.40
N LEU A 158 -0.98 -35.72 9.49
CA LEU A 158 -1.46 -34.43 8.96
C LEU A 158 -2.55 -33.79 9.82
N ALA A 159 -3.25 -34.56 10.66
CA ALA A 159 -4.36 -34.05 11.49
C ALA A 159 -3.92 -33.22 12.72
N GLY A 160 -2.60 -33.03 12.90
CA GLY A 160 -2.01 -32.22 13.97
C GLY A 160 -1.27 -30.96 13.47
N MET A 161 -1.37 -30.65 12.18
CA MET A 161 -0.85 -29.44 11.53
C MET A 161 -1.99 -28.52 11.11
#